data_AF-A0ABD3LXZ7-F1
#
_entry.id   AF-A0ABD3LXZ7-F1
#
_cell.length_a   1.000
_cell.length_b   1.000
_cell.length_c   1.000
_cell.angle_alpha   90.00
_cell.angle_beta   90.00
_cell.angle_gamma   90.00
#
_symmetry.space_group_name_H-M   'P 1'
#
loop_
_entity.id
_entity.type
_entity.pdbx_description
1 polymer ?
#
loop_
_entity_poly.entity_id
_entity_poly.type
_entity_poly.pdbx_seq_one_letter_code
_entity_poly.pdbx_strand_id
1 'polypeptide(L)'
;MGKIPASLVNLKGNSLYLILSHNSLSGELPATFAGIDFGKLDLSRNRLQGDASLVFGRNKSTYHIDISRNQFEFDLSKVDFNESSTTLDMNHNKIYGSIPNAVESLRFLNVSYNRLCGEIPVRALVVVRALVPLLPTSCNENITKSYLILWTKLLIGGRRVQ
;
A
#
# COMPACT_ATOMS: atom_id res chain seq x y z
N MET A 1 4.75 -24.62 0.06
CA MET A 1 3.40 -24.02 0.06
C MET A 1 2.87 -24.05 1.47
N GLY A 2 2.21 -23.01 1.93
CA GLY A 2 1.65 -22.95 3.28
C GLY A 2 0.85 -21.68 3.51
N LYS A 3 0.00 -21.70 4.53
CA LYS A 3 -0.64 -20.49 5.04
C LYS A 3 0.21 -19.90 6.16
N ILE A 4 0.06 -18.61 6.41
CA ILE A 4 0.56 -18.00 7.63
C ILE A 4 -0.25 -18.58 8.81
N PRO A 5 0.39 -19.22 9.81
CA PRO A 5 -0.34 -19.85 10.89
C PRO A 5 -0.89 -18.83 11.87
N ALA A 6 -2.14 -19.02 12.32
CA ALA A 6 -2.78 -18.14 13.29
C ALA A 6 -2.05 -18.09 14.65
N SER A 7 -1.25 -19.12 14.96
CA SER A 7 -0.43 -19.21 16.17
C SER A 7 0.65 -18.13 16.29
N LEU A 8 0.92 -17.36 15.23
CA LEU A 8 1.77 -16.16 15.32
C LEU A 8 1.25 -15.12 16.32
N VAL A 9 -0.03 -15.17 16.69
CA VAL A 9 -0.60 -14.35 17.77
C VAL A 9 0.10 -14.55 19.13
N ASN A 10 0.75 -15.71 19.33
CA ASN A 10 1.46 -16.00 20.57
C ASN A 10 2.81 -15.28 20.66
N LEU A 11 3.25 -14.62 19.59
CA LEU A 11 4.42 -13.75 19.63
C LEU A 11 4.08 -12.55 20.52
N LYS A 12 4.74 -12.49 21.68
CA LYS A 12 4.63 -11.37 22.61
C LYS A 12 5.77 -10.39 22.37
N GLY A 13 5.45 -9.11 22.38
CA GLY A 13 6.42 -8.03 22.24
C GLY A 13 5.79 -6.82 21.59
N ASN A 14 6.36 -5.65 21.88
CA ASN A 14 6.02 -4.42 21.18
C ASN A 14 6.95 -4.30 19.97
N SER A 15 6.41 -3.83 18.83
CA SER A 15 7.19 -3.53 17.64
C SER A 15 7.92 -4.75 17.06
N LEU A 16 7.19 -5.84 16.81
CA LEU A 16 7.76 -7.08 16.27
C LEU A 16 8.22 -6.91 14.81
N TYR A 17 9.28 -7.64 14.44
CA TYR A 17 9.83 -7.65 13.09
C TYR A 17 9.48 -8.99 12.44
N LEU A 18 8.59 -8.97 11.46
CA LEU A 18 8.18 -10.16 10.73
C LEU A 18 8.55 -10.03 9.25
N ILE A 19 9.50 -10.85 8.81
CA ILE A 19 9.98 -10.91 7.43
C ILE A 19 9.68 -12.30 6.88
N LEU A 20 8.70 -12.39 5.98
CA LEU A 20 8.27 -13.62 5.31
C LEU A 20 8.34 -13.49 3.79
N SER A 21 9.09 -12.51 3.30
CA SER A 21 9.17 -12.21 1.87
C SER A 21 9.81 -13.32 1.05
N HIS A 22 9.50 -13.32 -0.26
CA HIS A 22 10.04 -14.29 -1.23
C HIS A 22 9.71 -15.75 -0.91
N ASN A 23 8.46 -16.02 -0.50
CA ASN A 23 7.98 -17.36 -0.26
C ASN A 23 6.84 -17.73 -1.22
N SER A 24 6.34 -18.96 -1.09
CA SER A 24 5.10 -19.41 -1.75
C SER A 24 3.97 -19.53 -0.72
N LEU A 25 3.88 -18.57 0.21
CA LEU A 25 2.77 -18.48 1.15
C LEU A 25 1.51 -18.07 0.41
N SER A 26 0.37 -18.56 0.87
CA SER A 26 -0.93 -18.37 0.22
C SER A 26 -2.06 -18.28 1.24
N GLY A 27 -3.26 -17.92 0.78
CA GLY A 27 -4.40 -17.67 1.66
C GLY A 27 -4.36 -16.28 2.27
N GLU A 28 -5.28 -16.05 3.21
CA GLU A 28 -5.48 -14.75 3.85
C GLU A 28 -4.56 -14.56 5.06
N LEU A 29 -4.40 -13.30 5.47
CA LEU A 29 -3.79 -13.00 6.76
C LEU A 29 -4.72 -13.52 7.88
N PRO A 30 -4.17 -14.20 8.90
CA PRO A 30 -4.96 -14.57 10.06
C PRO A 30 -5.55 -13.32 10.72
N ALA A 31 -6.83 -13.36 11.11
CA ALA A 31 -7.48 -12.24 11.80
C ALA A 31 -6.74 -11.79 13.07
N THR A 32 -5.96 -12.70 13.67
CA THR A 32 -5.11 -12.40 14.83
C THR A 32 -4.03 -11.36 14.57
N PHE A 33 -3.65 -11.10 13.32
CA PHE A 33 -2.73 -10.01 12.97
C PHE A 33 -3.27 -8.64 13.37
N ALA A 34 -4.59 -8.48 13.48
CA ALA A 34 -5.21 -7.25 13.99
C ALA A 34 -4.77 -6.92 15.42
N GLY A 35 -4.43 -7.93 16.22
CA GLY A 35 -3.94 -7.76 17.60
C GLY A 35 -2.43 -7.57 17.73
N ILE A 36 -1.66 -7.80 16.66
CA ILE A 36 -0.19 -7.74 16.70
C ILE A 36 0.28 -6.34 16.35
N ASP A 37 1.21 -5.80 17.13
CA ASP A 37 1.86 -4.52 16.81
C ASP A 37 3.26 -4.77 16.22
N PHE A 38 3.33 -4.76 14.90
CA PHE A 38 4.58 -4.90 14.18
C PHE A 38 5.33 -3.57 14.18
N GLY A 39 6.66 -3.59 14.33
CA GLY A 39 7.52 -2.47 13.99
C GLY A 39 7.81 -2.47 12.49
N LYS A 40 8.18 -3.64 11.98
CA LYS A 40 8.44 -3.91 10.56
C LYS A 40 7.70 -5.16 10.11
N LEU A 41 6.95 -5.04 9.03
CA LEU A 41 6.25 -6.15 8.39
C LEU A 41 6.63 -6.22 6.91
N ASP A 42 7.24 -7.33 6.49
CA ASP A 42 7.53 -7.61 5.09
C ASP A 42 6.94 -8.97 4.71
N LEU A 43 5.85 -8.92 3.95
CA LEU A 43 5.13 -10.07 3.39
C LEU A 43 5.29 -10.15 1.87
N SER A 44 6.21 -9.38 1.31
CA SER A 44 6.31 -9.18 -0.14
C SER A 44 6.62 -10.45 -0.92
N ARG A 45 6.21 -10.49 -2.19
CA ARG A 45 6.53 -11.60 -3.12
C ARG A 45 6.07 -12.95 -2.58
N ASN A 46 4.78 -13.03 -2.30
CA ASN A 46 4.07 -14.25 -1.95
C ASN A 46 2.84 -14.42 -2.85
N ARG A 47 1.92 -15.32 -2.48
CA ARG A 47 0.61 -15.51 -3.12
C ARG A 47 -0.51 -15.26 -2.10
N LEU A 48 -0.28 -14.37 -1.13
CA LEU A 48 -1.26 -14.01 -0.11
C LEU A 48 -2.40 -13.22 -0.76
N GLN A 49 -3.61 -13.38 -0.25
CA GLN A 49 -4.83 -12.81 -0.83
C GLN A 49 -5.76 -12.27 0.26
N GLY A 50 -6.89 -11.70 -0.16
CA GLY A 50 -7.90 -11.16 0.74
C GLY A 50 -7.52 -9.80 1.32
N ASP A 51 -8.12 -9.46 2.44
CA ASP A 51 -7.97 -8.16 3.08
C ASP A 51 -6.71 -8.11 3.97
N ALA A 52 -5.84 -7.12 3.74
CA ALA A 52 -4.66 -6.85 4.55
C ALA A 52 -4.79 -5.56 5.39
N SER A 53 -5.91 -4.85 5.33
CA SER A 53 -6.15 -3.59 6.05
C SER A 53 -5.99 -3.73 7.57
N LEU A 54 -6.17 -4.93 8.11
CA LEU A 54 -6.02 -5.26 9.53
C LEU A 54 -4.61 -5.03 10.10
N VAL A 55 -3.57 -4.95 9.25
CA VAL A 55 -2.19 -4.69 9.71
C VAL A 55 -1.93 -3.19 9.91
N PHE A 56 -2.87 -2.35 9.51
CA PHE A 56 -2.85 -0.91 9.69
C PHE A 56 -3.72 -0.51 10.89
N GLY A 57 -3.73 0.78 11.22
CA GLY A 57 -4.52 1.35 12.32
C GLY A 57 -3.74 2.40 13.10
N ARG A 58 -4.44 3.43 13.59
CA ARG A 58 -3.84 4.57 14.33
C ARG A 58 -3.12 4.18 15.61
N ASN A 59 -3.48 3.04 16.20
CA ASN A 59 -2.90 2.53 17.44
C ASN A 59 -1.65 1.64 17.22
N LYS A 60 -1.21 1.47 15.97
CA LYS A 60 -0.03 0.68 15.62
C LYS A 60 1.23 1.55 15.65
N SER A 61 2.37 0.94 15.94
CA SER A 61 3.70 1.56 15.90
C SER A 61 4.51 1.19 14.63
N THR A 62 3.85 0.54 13.67
CA THR A 62 4.53 0.05 12.45
C THR A 62 5.07 1.19 11.63
N TYR A 63 6.38 1.18 11.39
CA TYR A 63 7.07 2.21 10.63
C TYR A 63 7.39 1.76 9.20
N HIS A 64 7.39 0.45 8.93
CA HIS A 64 7.66 -0.12 7.61
C HIS A 64 6.73 -1.29 7.28
N ILE A 65 5.99 -1.17 6.19
CA ILE A 65 5.10 -2.21 5.67
C ILE A 65 5.41 -2.45 4.19
N ASP A 66 5.79 -3.67 3.85
CA ASP A 66 5.88 -4.15 2.47
C ASP A 66 4.96 -5.36 2.28
N ILE A 67 3.88 -5.16 1.54
CA ILE A 67 2.94 -6.22 1.12
C ILE A 67 2.96 -6.41 -0.39
N SER A 68 3.98 -5.88 -1.07
CA SER A 68 4.05 -5.83 -2.53
C SER A 68 4.10 -7.22 -3.16
N ARG A 69 3.66 -7.32 -4.43
CA ARG A 69 3.70 -8.55 -5.23
C ARG A 69 2.99 -9.71 -4.53
N ASN A 70 1.72 -9.47 -4.21
CA ASN A 70 0.77 -10.44 -3.67
C ASN A 70 -0.54 -10.36 -4.46
N GLN A 71 -1.64 -10.85 -3.89
CA GLN A 71 -2.98 -10.81 -4.45
C GLN A 71 -3.97 -10.14 -3.48
N PHE A 72 -3.49 -9.25 -2.61
CA PHE A 72 -4.34 -8.55 -1.63
C PHE A 72 -5.35 -7.64 -2.31
N GLU A 73 -6.55 -7.58 -1.72
CA GLU A 73 -7.71 -6.88 -2.26
C GLU A 73 -8.48 -6.23 -1.10
N PHE A 74 -8.35 -4.92 -0.99
CA PHE A 74 -9.06 -4.11 0.01
C PHE A 74 -9.19 -2.66 -0.47
N ASP A 75 -10.09 -1.92 0.17
CA ASP A 75 -10.38 -0.52 -0.12
C ASP A 75 -9.41 0.38 0.65
N LEU A 76 -8.44 0.97 -0.06
CA LEU A 76 -7.43 1.84 0.53
C LEU A 76 -8.04 3.11 1.14
N SER A 77 -9.20 3.55 0.67
CA SER A 77 -9.85 4.76 1.17
C SER A 77 -10.37 4.62 2.60
N LYS A 78 -10.52 3.38 3.08
CA LYS A 78 -10.99 3.03 4.43
C LYS A 78 -9.87 2.69 5.41
N VAL A 79 -8.61 2.76 4.97
CA VAL A 79 -7.46 2.40 5.79
C VAL A 79 -7.04 3.60 6.64
N ASP A 80 -7.01 3.37 7.95
CA ASP A 80 -6.42 4.28 8.91
C ASP A 80 -4.92 4.03 9.05
N PHE A 81 -4.11 5.05 8.76
CA PHE A 81 -2.66 5.01 8.94
C PHE A 81 -2.26 5.56 10.31
N ASN A 82 -1.24 4.97 10.91
CA ASN A 82 -0.59 5.55 12.09
C ASN A 82 0.37 6.69 11.67
N GLU A 83 0.68 7.57 12.62
CA GLU A 83 1.60 8.69 12.39
C GLU A 83 3.07 8.26 12.36
N SER A 84 3.40 7.08 12.88
CA SER A 84 4.77 6.51 12.87
C SER A 84 5.18 5.88 11.54
N SER A 85 4.25 5.70 10.61
CA SER A 85 4.50 5.01 9.34
C SER A 85 5.44 5.85 8.49
N THR A 86 6.54 5.24 8.04
CA THR A 86 7.52 5.94 7.21
C THR A 86 7.59 5.38 5.80
N THR A 87 7.40 4.07 5.65
CA THR A 87 7.58 3.36 4.38
C THR A 87 6.42 2.42 4.13
N LEU A 88 5.76 2.59 2.98
CA LEU A 88 4.69 1.73 2.53
C LEU A 88 4.89 1.30 1.07
N ASP A 89 5.13 0.00 0.86
CA ASP A 89 5.11 -0.60 -0.48
C ASP A 89 3.98 -1.63 -0.58
N MET A 90 3.04 -1.35 -1.49
CA MET A 90 1.87 -2.19 -1.75
C MET A 90 1.74 -2.52 -3.24
N ASN A 91 2.81 -2.32 -4.02
CA ASN A 91 2.74 -2.48 -5.47
C ASN A 91 2.35 -3.91 -5.91
N HIS A 92 1.83 -4.06 -7.13
CA HIS A 92 1.47 -5.37 -7.70
C HIS A 92 0.53 -6.16 -6.77
N ASN A 93 -0.64 -5.57 -6.49
CA ASN A 93 -1.76 -6.20 -5.78
C ASN A 93 -3.07 -5.86 -6.51
N LYS A 94 -4.20 -6.10 -5.86
CA LYS A 94 -5.55 -5.82 -6.38
C LYS A 94 -6.26 -4.74 -5.55
N ILE A 95 -5.51 -3.90 -4.82
CA ILE A 95 -6.02 -2.86 -3.91
C ILE A 95 -6.78 -1.81 -4.73
N TYR A 96 -7.91 -1.33 -4.22
CA TYR A 96 -8.81 -0.41 -4.90
C TYR A 96 -9.22 0.77 -4.02
N GLY A 97 -10.05 1.67 -4.56
CA GLY A 97 -10.44 2.91 -3.88
C GLY A 97 -9.44 4.04 -4.09
N SER A 98 -9.61 5.13 -3.34
CA SER A 98 -8.74 6.30 -3.40
C SER A 98 -7.59 6.24 -2.41
N ILE A 99 -6.54 7.02 -2.69
CA ILE A 99 -5.42 7.20 -1.78
C ILE A 99 -5.83 8.24 -0.72
N PRO A 100 -5.89 7.88 0.58
CA PRO A 100 -6.29 8.82 1.63
C PRO A 100 -5.17 9.83 1.93
N ASN A 101 -5.53 11.06 2.32
CA ASN A 101 -4.56 12.12 2.67
C ASN A 101 -3.61 11.74 3.82
N ALA A 102 -3.99 10.75 4.65
CA ALA A 102 -3.15 10.26 5.72
C ALA A 102 -1.77 9.74 5.24
N VAL A 103 -1.61 9.42 3.95
CA VAL A 103 -0.32 8.99 3.39
C VAL A 103 0.65 10.14 3.09
N GLU A 104 0.23 11.41 3.22
CA GLU A 104 1.08 12.57 2.97
C GLU A 104 2.26 12.68 3.96
N SER A 105 2.13 12.07 5.14
CA SER A 105 3.21 12.01 6.14
C SER A 105 4.27 10.95 5.84
N LEU A 106 4.01 10.03 4.90
CA LEU A 106 4.94 8.95 4.58
C LEU A 106 6.19 9.48 3.85
N ARG A 107 7.36 8.94 4.21
CA ARG A 107 8.62 9.22 3.50
C ARG A 107 8.68 8.49 2.16
N PHE A 108 8.03 7.34 2.06
CA PHE A 108 7.98 6.52 0.85
C PHE A 108 6.61 5.86 0.71
N LEU A 109 6.02 6.03 -0.47
CA LEU A 109 4.80 5.34 -0.88
C LEU A 109 4.95 4.77 -2.29
N ASN A 110 4.69 3.47 -2.43
CA ASN A 110 4.59 2.80 -3.71
C ASN A 110 3.29 1.99 -3.80
N VAL A 111 2.36 2.49 -4.61
CA VAL A 111 1.05 1.88 -4.84
C VAL A 111 0.83 1.45 -6.28
N SER A 112 1.90 1.44 -7.08
CA SER A 112 1.85 1.09 -8.50
C SER A 112 1.29 -0.32 -8.75
N TYR A 113 0.71 -0.55 -9.93
CA TYR A 113 0.13 -1.86 -10.30
C TYR A 113 -0.92 -2.35 -9.29
N ASN A 114 -1.91 -1.48 -9.01
CA ASN A 114 -3.12 -1.77 -8.25
C ASN A 114 -4.33 -1.30 -9.07
N ARG A 115 -5.53 -1.35 -8.48
CA ARG A 115 -6.81 -0.89 -9.04
C ARG A 115 -7.31 0.40 -8.37
N LEU A 116 -6.38 1.27 -7.98
CA LEU A 116 -6.68 2.55 -7.32
C LEU A 116 -7.29 3.56 -8.30
N CYS A 117 -8.15 4.44 -7.80
CA CYS A 117 -8.78 5.53 -8.55
C CYS A 117 -8.69 6.86 -7.75
N GLY A 118 -9.10 7.97 -8.36
CA GLY A 118 -9.15 9.27 -7.69
C GLY A 118 -7.83 10.06 -7.74
N GLU A 119 -7.79 11.15 -6.97
CA GLU A 119 -6.66 12.07 -6.96
C GLU A 119 -5.50 11.53 -6.12
N ILE A 120 -4.29 11.95 -6.50
CA ILE A 120 -3.08 11.69 -5.71
C ILE A 120 -2.91 12.87 -4.76
N PRO A 121 -2.83 12.64 -3.43
CA PRO A 121 -2.60 13.72 -2.47
C PRO A 121 -1.33 14.51 -2.81
N VAL A 122 -1.43 15.84 -2.81
CA VAL A 122 -0.45 16.77 -3.40
C VAL A 122 0.94 16.66 -2.77
N ARG A 123 1.03 16.21 -1.52
CA ARG A 123 2.28 16.11 -0.76
C ARG A 123 2.82 14.69 -0.60
N ALA A 124 2.13 13.69 -1.11
CA ALA A 124 2.66 12.34 -1.05
C ALA A 124 3.89 12.27 -2.00
N LEU A 125 5.08 11.98 -1.44
CA LEU A 125 6.30 11.74 -2.21
C LEU A 125 6.18 10.34 -2.86
N VAL A 126 5.28 10.23 -3.84
CA VAL A 126 4.88 8.94 -4.39
C VAL A 126 5.77 8.60 -5.57
N VAL A 127 6.41 7.43 -5.52
CA VAL A 127 6.88 6.79 -6.76
C VAL A 127 5.64 6.18 -7.42
N VAL A 128 4.83 7.02 -8.07
CA VAL A 128 3.69 6.56 -8.87
C VAL A 128 4.25 6.03 -10.18
N ARG A 129 4.82 4.83 -10.17
CA ARG A 129 4.97 4.07 -11.43
C ARG A 129 3.65 3.38 -11.76
N ALA A 130 2.53 4.10 -11.69
CA ALA A 130 1.30 3.63 -12.29
C ALA A 130 1.54 3.69 -13.81
N LEU A 131 1.77 2.54 -14.45
CA LEU A 131 1.87 2.42 -15.91
C LEU A 131 0.54 2.65 -16.63
N VAL A 132 -0.47 3.08 -15.90
CA VAL A 132 -1.71 3.60 -16.45
C VAL A 132 -1.95 4.89 -15.68
N PRO A 133 -2.29 6.02 -16.34
CA PRO A 133 -2.88 7.14 -15.61
C PRO A 133 -3.93 6.57 -14.65
N LEU A 134 -4.07 7.12 -13.44
CA LEU A 134 -5.27 6.89 -12.64
C LEU A 134 -6.43 7.46 -13.45
N LEU A 135 -6.88 6.69 -14.43
CA LEU A 135 -7.99 7.02 -15.27
C LEU A 135 -9.18 7.02 -14.30
N PRO A 136 -10.06 8.01 -14.37
CA PRO A 136 -11.31 8.01 -13.63
C PRO A 136 -12.22 6.79 -13.92
N THR A 137 -11.78 5.85 -14.76
CA THR A 137 -12.60 4.86 -15.46
C THR A 137 -12.99 3.63 -14.66
N SER A 138 -12.64 3.51 -13.37
CA SER A 138 -13.05 2.35 -12.56
C SER A 138 -13.91 2.66 -11.33
N CYS A 139 -14.31 3.92 -11.16
CA CYS A 139 -15.22 4.29 -10.08
C CYS A 139 -16.58 4.67 -10.72
N ASN A 140 -17.28 3.64 -11.22
CA ASN A 140 -18.50 3.67 -12.04
C ASN A 140 -18.38 4.28 -13.45
N GLU A 141 -19.04 3.62 -14.39
CA GLU A 141 -19.10 3.92 -15.82
C GLU A 141 -19.64 5.33 -16.11
N ASN A 142 -18.81 6.21 -16.68
CA ASN A 142 -19.15 7.10 -17.81
C ASN A 142 -17.99 8.05 -18.15
N ILE A 143 -17.55 8.00 -19.41
CA ILE A 143 -16.45 8.79 -19.97
C ILE A 143 -16.93 10.20 -20.32
N THR A 144 -16.26 11.26 -19.86
CA THR A 144 -15.95 12.42 -20.73
C THR A 144 -14.88 13.38 -20.17
N LYS A 145 -13.82 13.58 -20.96
CA LYS A 145 -12.97 14.78 -21.10
C LYS A 145 -12.51 15.52 -19.83
N SER A 146 -11.24 15.34 -19.49
CA SER A 146 -10.21 16.39 -19.30
C SER A 146 -8.97 15.76 -18.64
N TYR A 147 -7.89 16.52 -18.48
CA TYR A 147 -6.67 16.17 -17.73
C TYR A 147 -5.50 15.58 -18.52
N LEU A 148 -5.08 16.37 -19.52
CA LEU A 148 -3.74 16.39 -20.09
C LEU A 148 -2.85 17.50 -19.45
N ILE A 149 -2.99 17.81 -18.16
CA ILE A 149 -2.38 19.04 -17.58
C ILE A 149 -1.32 18.79 -16.48
N LEU A 150 -1.10 17.56 -16.01
CA LEU A 150 -0.07 17.28 -14.99
C LEU A 150 1.19 16.56 -15.48
N TRP A 151 1.23 16.15 -16.76
CA TRP A 151 2.38 15.42 -17.32
C TRP A 151 3.59 16.29 -17.68
N THR A 152 3.45 17.62 -17.79
CA THR A 152 4.55 18.50 -18.22
C THR A 152 5.42 19.05 -17.09
N LYS A 153 5.01 19.04 -15.82
CA LYS A 153 5.82 19.65 -14.75
C LYS A 153 6.87 18.74 -14.12
N LEU A 154 6.72 17.42 -14.20
CA LEU A 154 7.67 16.47 -13.59
C LEU A 154 8.82 16.03 -14.52
N LEU A 155 8.69 16.24 -15.84
CA LEU A 155 9.74 15.90 -16.81
C LEU A 155 10.64 17.09 -17.22
N ILE A 156 10.24 18.34 -16.96
CA ILE A 156 10.98 19.53 -17.41
C ILE A 156 11.87 20.15 -16.30
N GLY A 157 11.67 19.78 -15.02
CA GLY A 157 12.47 20.29 -13.89
C GLY A 157 13.92 19.79 -13.80
N GLY A 158 14.41 19.05 -14.81
CA GLY A 158 15.71 18.38 -14.80
C GLY A 158 16.75 18.91 -15.78
N ARG A 159 16.58 20.10 -16.40
CA ARG A 159 17.66 20.75 -17.15
C ARG A 159 18.11 22.02 -16.45
N ARG A 160 19.29 21.94 -15.82
CA ARG A 160 20.12 23.11 -15.51
C ARG A 160 20.37 23.86 -16.82
N VAL A 161 20.01 25.14 -16.86
CA VAL A 161 20.54 26.09 -17.82
C VAL A 161 21.88 26.56 -17.25
N GLN A 162 22.94 26.52 -18.07
CA GLN A 162 24.20 27.21 -17.79
C GLN A 162 23.99 28.72 -17.76
#